data_AF-A0A9W6TB86-F1
#
_entry.id   AF-A0A9W6TB86-F1
#
_cell.length_a   1.000
_cell.length_b   1.000
_cell.length_c   1.000
_cell.angle_alpha   90.00
_cell.angle_beta   90.00
_cell.angle_gamma   90.00
#
_symmetry.space_group_name_H-M   'P 1'
#
loop_
_entity.id
_entity.type
_entity.pdbx_description
1 polymer ?
#
loop_
_entity_poly.entity_id
_entity_poly.type
_entity_poly.pdbx_seq_one_letter_code
_entity_poly.pdbx_strand_id
1 'polypeptide(L)'
;MVYVSNVSRPTNQKLLAKQYKISVETLKKHLSPDYKTDPKYRFYNGKHMESHLYEGIQPAEFYDKLENVLATQTNAFKVNIALGYDLIILTDGDISQYWHPNLANTYVFKTPVAINTRSDIRKKIILETRSMELANTLNYPKSGYKLKAITGFKIYIYFREHAHGDSEAVIPQIIRDNKHIINFPKTNNKFVFHCIAWHLHQHVKKDPRRIQAQVKEVFKRYCSYKGISYTLSLL
;
A
#
# COMPACT_ATOMS: atom_id res chain seq x y z
N MET A 1 -5.81 17.35 -34.13
CA MET A 1 -5.11 16.86 -32.90
C MET A 1 -4.07 15.85 -33.36
N VAL A 2 -2.76 16.11 -33.16
CA VAL A 2 -1.71 15.16 -33.60
C VAL A 2 -1.55 14.09 -32.52
N TYR A 3 -1.98 12.86 -32.82
CA TYR A 3 -1.77 11.73 -31.92
C TYR A 3 -0.34 11.23 -32.07
N VAL A 4 0.52 11.63 -31.13
CA VAL A 4 1.90 11.15 -31.08
C VAL A 4 1.95 9.91 -30.21
N SER A 5 2.02 8.73 -30.83
CA SER A 5 2.30 7.48 -30.11
C SER A 5 3.80 7.36 -29.84
N ASN A 6 4.15 6.95 -28.63
CA ASN A 6 5.52 6.72 -28.17
C ASN A 6 6.42 7.98 -28.10
N VAL A 7 6.34 8.67 -26.95
CA VAL A 7 7.05 9.92 -26.61
C VAL A 7 8.57 9.73 -26.40
N SER A 8 9.06 8.49 -26.40
CA SER A 8 10.49 8.19 -26.26
C SER A 8 11.30 8.47 -27.53
N ARG A 9 10.65 8.54 -28.70
CA ARG A 9 11.34 8.76 -29.98
C ARG A 9 11.81 10.22 -30.13
N PRO A 10 13.07 10.48 -30.54
CA PRO A 10 13.60 11.84 -30.70
C PRO A 10 12.81 12.72 -31.69
N THR A 11 12.28 12.13 -32.76
CA THR A 11 11.44 12.81 -33.76
C THR A 11 10.11 13.27 -33.17
N ASN A 12 9.50 12.43 -32.33
CA ASN A 12 8.25 12.72 -31.63
C ASN A 12 8.43 13.79 -30.53
N GLN A 13 9.56 13.76 -29.83
CA GLN A 13 9.91 14.78 -28.84
C GLN A 13 10.06 16.16 -29.48
N LYS A 14 10.66 16.28 -30.67
CA LYS A 14 10.73 17.55 -31.41
C LYS A 14 9.35 18.10 -31.77
N LEU A 15 8.43 17.24 -32.19
CA LEU A 15 7.06 17.63 -32.51
C LEU A 15 6.30 18.12 -31.27
N LEU A 16 6.43 17.41 -30.15
CA LEU A 16 5.82 17.80 -28.87
C LEU A 16 6.42 19.10 -28.33
N ALA A 17 7.75 19.24 -28.34
CA ALA A 17 8.44 20.46 -27.90
C ALA A 17 7.94 21.69 -28.68
N LYS A 18 7.79 21.56 -30.00
CA LYS A 18 7.24 22.61 -30.87
C LYS A 18 5.76 22.91 -30.57
N GLN A 19 4.94 21.88 -30.38
CA GLN A 19 3.51 22.03 -30.08
C GLN A 19 3.27 22.78 -28.76
N TYR A 20 4.06 22.46 -27.73
CA TYR A 20 3.94 23.03 -26.40
C TYR A 20 4.85 24.24 -26.15
N LYS A 21 5.58 24.71 -27.17
CA LYS A 21 6.52 25.85 -27.11
C LYS A 21 7.56 25.73 -25.99
N ILE A 22 8.11 24.53 -25.80
CA ILE A 22 9.19 24.25 -24.85
C ILE A 22 10.44 23.77 -25.59
N SER A 23 11.62 23.90 -24.99
CA SER A 23 12.85 23.35 -25.58
C SER A 23 12.85 21.82 -25.53
N VAL A 24 13.54 21.19 -26.49
CA VAL A 24 13.67 19.73 -26.54
C VAL A 24 14.45 19.23 -25.32
N GLU A 25 15.42 20.00 -24.85
CA GLU A 25 16.22 19.73 -23.65
C GLU A 25 15.34 19.74 -22.40
N THR A 26 14.44 20.72 -22.27
CA THR A 26 13.46 20.78 -21.17
C THR A 26 12.51 19.58 -21.24
N LEU A 27 11.94 19.29 -22.41
CA LEU A 27 11.07 18.13 -22.57
C LEU A 27 11.79 16.81 -22.24
N LYS A 28 13.03 16.61 -22.70
CA LYS A 28 13.86 15.44 -22.38
C LYS A 28 14.17 15.33 -20.90
N LYS A 29 14.47 16.45 -20.25
CA LYS A 29 14.63 16.52 -18.79
C LYS A 29 13.36 15.98 -18.13
N HIS A 30 12.19 16.55 -18.42
CA HIS A 30 10.91 16.11 -17.82
C HIS A 30 10.49 14.67 -18.14
N LEU A 31 10.95 14.12 -19.27
CA LEU A 31 10.72 12.73 -19.69
C LEU A 31 11.77 11.75 -19.15
N SER A 32 12.91 12.23 -18.64
CA SER A 32 13.97 11.38 -18.11
C SER A 32 13.45 10.60 -16.90
N PRO A 33 13.73 9.28 -16.79
CA PRO A 33 13.45 8.50 -15.59
C PRO A 33 14.03 9.17 -14.33
N ASP A 34 15.20 9.80 -14.47
CA ASP A 34 15.96 10.43 -13.38
C ASP A 34 15.44 11.82 -13.00
N TYR A 35 14.64 12.47 -13.84
CA TYR A 35 14.00 13.74 -13.46
C TYR A 35 12.84 13.51 -12.47
N LYS A 36 12.26 12.31 -12.48
CA LYS A 36 11.24 11.92 -11.51
C LYS A 36 11.83 11.52 -10.16
N THR A 37 13.15 11.37 -10.02
CA THR A 37 13.77 11.15 -8.72
C THR A 37 14.05 12.49 -8.06
N ASP A 38 13.03 13.01 -7.36
CA ASP A 38 13.23 13.93 -6.24
C ASP A 38 14.41 13.36 -5.41
N PRO A 39 15.52 14.07 -5.17
CA PRO A 39 16.68 13.51 -4.46
C PRO A 39 16.33 13.03 -3.05
N LYS A 40 15.20 13.51 -2.52
CA LYS A 40 14.61 13.13 -1.24
C LYS A 40 13.76 11.86 -1.33
N TYR A 41 13.47 11.39 -2.54
CA TYR A 41 12.64 10.24 -2.81
C TYR A 41 13.48 9.01 -3.17
N ARG A 42 13.20 7.89 -2.49
CA ARG A 42 13.76 6.58 -2.83
C ARG A 42 12.63 5.59 -3.01
N PHE A 43 12.66 4.87 -4.12
CA PHE A 43 11.69 3.85 -4.46
C PHE A 43 12.35 2.47 -4.44
N TYR A 44 11.63 1.49 -3.91
CA TYR A 44 11.99 0.09 -3.99
C TYR A 44 10.78 -0.72 -4.43
N ASN A 45 10.95 -1.52 -5.47
CA ASN A 45 9.93 -2.45 -5.95
C ASN A 45 10.40 -3.88 -5.66
N GLY A 46 9.73 -4.54 -4.72
CA GLY A 46 9.97 -5.95 -4.39
C GLY A 46 8.93 -6.86 -5.04
N LYS A 47 9.05 -8.17 -4.82
CA LYS A 47 8.09 -9.16 -5.35
C LYS A 47 6.69 -9.04 -4.72
N HIS A 48 6.61 -8.77 -3.42
CA HIS A 48 5.36 -8.81 -2.65
C HIS A 48 4.97 -7.45 -2.04
N MET A 49 5.82 -6.44 -2.25
CA MET A 49 5.66 -5.13 -1.64
C MET A 49 6.55 -4.13 -2.36
N GLU A 50 6.05 -2.91 -2.49
CA GLU A 50 6.85 -1.75 -2.83
C GLU A 50 7.00 -0.82 -1.62
N SER A 51 8.07 -0.03 -1.61
CA SER A 51 8.26 1.00 -0.60
C SER A 51 8.68 2.32 -1.19
N HIS A 52 8.17 3.38 -0.58
CA HIS A 52 8.34 4.77 -0.99
C HIS A 52 8.88 5.54 0.22
N LEU A 53 10.10 6.04 0.11
CA LEU A 53 10.76 6.81 1.17
C LEU A 53 10.89 8.26 0.71
N TYR A 54 10.42 9.19 1.53
CA TYR A 54 10.72 10.62 1.43
C TYR A 54 11.46 11.07 2.70
N GLU A 55 12.60 11.74 2.55
CA GLU A 55 13.38 12.30 3.68
C GLU A 55 13.75 13.77 3.44
N GLY A 56 13.67 14.60 4.47
CA GLY A 56 14.00 16.03 4.39
C GLY A 56 13.02 16.86 3.54
N ILE A 57 11.76 16.42 3.42
CA ILE A 57 10.71 17.18 2.74
C ILE A 57 10.21 18.34 3.61
N GLN A 58 9.67 19.38 2.98
CA GLN A 58 9.08 20.49 3.72
C GLN A 58 7.81 20.03 4.46
N PRO A 59 7.56 20.48 5.70
CA PRO A 59 6.37 20.07 6.46
C PRO A 59 5.06 20.37 5.72
N ALA A 60 4.99 21.49 4.99
CA ALA A 60 3.84 21.86 4.18
C ALA A 60 3.55 20.89 3.03
N GLU A 61 4.56 20.18 2.53
CA GLU A 61 4.44 19.22 1.43
C GLU A 61 4.15 17.79 1.92
N PHE A 62 4.23 17.54 3.23
CA PHE A 62 4.19 16.20 3.80
C PHE A 62 2.91 15.44 3.43
N TYR A 63 1.75 16.03 3.75
CA TYR A 63 0.46 15.37 3.55
C TYR A 63 0.13 15.19 2.07
N ASP A 64 0.49 16.17 1.23
CA ASP A 64 0.28 16.10 -0.21
C ASP A 64 1.12 14.99 -0.84
N LYS A 65 2.41 14.90 -0.49
CA LYS A 65 3.29 13.81 -0.99
C LYS A 65 2.81 12.44 -0.49
N LEU A 66 2.41 12.33 0.78
CA LEU A 66 1.87 11.11 1.36
C LEU A 66 0.60 10.64 0.64
N GLU A 67 -0.38 11.54 0.47
CA GLU A 67 -1.64 11.23 -0.21
C GLU A 67 -1.40 10.87 -1.68
N ASN A 68 -0.51 11.59 -2.38
CA ASN A 68 -0.18 11.33 -3.77
C ASN A 68 0.37 9.93 -4.00
N VAL A 69 1.32 9.46 -3.17
CA VAL A 69 1.87 8.09 -3.31
C VAL A 69 0.75 7.07 -3.17
N LEU A 70 -0.15 7.22 -2.19
CA LEU A 70 -1.24 6.29 -1.94
C LEU A 70 -2.34 6.36 -3.03
N ALA A 71 -2.59 7.54 -3.59
CA ALA A 71 -3.62 7.76 -4.59
C ALA A 71 -3.25 7.23 -5.99
N THR A 72 -1.95 7.00 -6.25
CA THR A 72 -1.46 6.40 -7.50
C THR A 72 -1.77 4.91 -7.61
N GLN A 73 -2.12 4.27 -6.50
CA GLN A 73 -2.47 2.85 -6.47
C GLN A 73 -3.80 2.60 -7.19
N THR A 74 -3.78 1.66 -8.13
CA THR A 74 -4.95 1.32 -8.96
C THR A 74 -5.85 0.27 -8.32
N ASN A 75 -5.28 -0.59 -7.49
CA ASN A 75 -5.98 -1.65 -6.79
C ASN A 75 -6.06 -1.32 -5.30
N ALA A 76 -6.94 -2.01 -4.57
CA ALA A 76 -6.91 -1.95 -3.11
C ALA A 76 -5.65 -2.65 -2.56
N PHE A 77 -5.12 -2.18 -1.44
CA PHE A 77 -3.83 -2.60 -0.90
C PHE A 77 -3.82 -2.62 0.63
N LYS A 78 -2.82 -3.26 1.25
CA LYS A 78 -2.47 -3.00 2.65
C LYS A 78 -1.27 -2.08 2.69
N VAL A 79 -1.25 -1.18 3.66
CA VAL A 79 -0.18 -0.22 3.84
C VAL A 79 0.32 -0.22 5.27
N ASN A 80 1.63 -0.09 5.44
CA ASN A 80 2.22 0.34 6.69
C ASN A 80 3.07 1.59 6.46
N ILE A 81 3.12 2.49 7.43
CA ILE A 81 3.76 3.79 7.30
C ILE A 81 4.65 4.01 8.51
N ALA A 82 5.88 4.45 8.27
CA ALA A 82 6.78 4.97 9.28
C ALA A 82 6.99 6.47 9.05
N LEU A 83 7.08 7.25 10.12
CA LEU A 83 7.30 8.69 10.09
C LEU A 83 8.78 9.01 10.35
N GLY A 84 9.29 10.03 9.66
CA GLY A 84 10.57 10.65 9.94
C GLY A 84 10.34 12.10 10.32
N TYR A 85 11.03 12.56 11.36
CA TYR A 85 10.78 13.88 11.92
C TYR A 85 12.03 14.48 12.54
N ASP A 86 12.06 15.80 12.57
CA ASP A 86 13.08 16.57 13.25
C ASP A 86 12.66 16.77 14.71
N LEU A 87 13.58 16.50 15.63
CA LEU A 87 13.43 16.75 17.05
C LEU A 87 14.35 17.88 17.49
N ILE A 88 13.90 18.68 18.46
CA ILE A 88 14.72 19.68 19.17
C ILE A 88 15.04 19.14 20.56
N ILE A 89 16.30 19.27 20.97
CA ILE A 89 16.74 18.96 22.33
C ILE A 89 16.36 20.12 23.26
N LEU A 90 15.59 19.84 24.31
CA LEU A 90 15.08 20.86 25.23
C LEU A 90 16.18 21.55 26.05
N THR A 91 17.31 20.88 26.30
CA THR A 91 18.42 21.43 27.10
C THR A 91 19.29 22.40 26.33
N ASP A 92 19.43 22.23 25.02
CA ASP A 92 20.39 22.98 24.19
C ASP A 92 19.73 23.84 23.11
N GLY A 93 18.40 23.90 23.05
CA GLY A 93 17.57 24.87 22.30
C GLY A 93 17.65 24.84 20.76
N ASP A 94 18.85 24.64 20.22
CA ASP A 94 19.20 24.82 18.81
C ASP A 94 19.75 23.56 18.14
N ILE A 95 19.98 22.48 18.89
CA ILE A 95 20.39 21.20 18.30
C ILE A 95 19.14 20.46 17.80
N SER A 96 18.96 20.46 16.48
CA SER A 96 17.98 19.61 15.81
C SER A 96 18.59 18.28 15.39
N GLN A 97 17.93 17.18 15.74
CA GLN A 97 18.32 15.84 15.33
C GLN A 97 17.22 15.21 14.47
N TYR A 98 17.60 14.71 13.29
CA TYR A 98 16.69 13.97 12.42
C TYR A 98 16.52 12.53 12.92
N TRP A 99 15.27 12.08 12.99
CA TRP A 99 14.91 10.72 13.34
C TRP A 99 14.32 10.00 12.13
N HIS A 100 15.00 8.94 11.68
CA HIS A 100 14.67 8.27 10.42
C HIS A 100 13.39 7.43 10.50
N PRO A 101 12.60 7.33 9.40
CA PRO A 101 11.44 6.45 9.34
C PRO A 101 11.80 4.97 9.49
N ASN A 102 11.30 4.33 10.56
CA ASN A 102 11.47 2.91 10.80
C ASN A 102 10.22 2.29 11.44
N LEU A 103 9.72 1.18 10.85
CA LEU A 103 8.51 0.49 11.33
C LEU A 103 8.65 -0.07 12.76
N ALA A 104 9.86 -0.23 13.28
CA ALA A 104 10.07 -0.72 14.64
C ALA A 104 9.66 0.31 15.71
N ASN A 105 9.75 1.61 15.41
CA ASN A 105 9.64 2.66 16.43
C ASN A 105 8.90 3.92 15.96
N THR A 106 8.77 4.19 14.67
CA THR A 106 8.03 5.36 14.15
C THR A 106 6.82 4.97 13.31
N TYR A 107 6.28 3.78 13.53
CA TYR A 107 5.09 3.32 12.83
C TYR A 107 3.87 4.21 13.14
N VAL A 108 3.05 4.47 12.13
CA VAL A 108 1.71 5.05 12.31
C VAL A 108 0.73 3.97 12.79
N PHE A 109 0.85 2.76 12.23
CA PHE A 109 0.02 1.62 12.60
C PHE A 109 0.89 0.45 13.04
N LYS A 110 0.51 -0.18 14.16
CA LYS A 110 1.22 -1.37 14.67
C LYS A 110 1.18 -2.53 13.67
N THR A 111 0.10 -2.62 12.88
CA THR A 111 -0.09 -3.62 11.82
C THR A 111 -0.53 -2.95 10.51
N PRO A 112 -0.26 -3.56 9.35
CA PRO A 112 -0.66 -2.98 8.07
C PRO A 112 -2.17 -2.82 7.94
N VAL A 113 -2.62 -1.63 7.52
CA VAL A 113 -4.03 -1.27 7.38
C VAL A 113 -4.50 -1.43 5.94
N ALA A 114 -5.72 -1.93 5.75
CA ALA A 114 -6.31 -2.09 4.42
C ALA A 114 -6.91 -0.77 3.90
N ILE A 115 -6.55 -0.41 2.68
CA ILE A 115 -7.08 0.71 1.89
C ILE A 115 -7.89 0.13 0.73
N ASN A 116 -9.22 0.26 0.83
CA ASN A 116 -10.13 -0.27 -0.18
C ASN A 116 -10.66 0.82 -1.11
N THR A 117 -10.68 2.07 -0.65
CA THR A 117 -11.18 3.21 -1.41
C THR A 117 -10.22 4.39 -1.28
N ARG A 118 -10.31 5.38 -2.19
CA ARG A 118 -9.56 6.64 -2.04
C ARG A 118 -9.96 7.39 -0.77
N SER A 119 -11.21 7.27 -0.33
CA SER A 119 -11.67 7.93 0.91
C SER A 119 -11.00 7.34 2.16
N ASP A 120 -10.61 6.06 2.13
CA ASP A 120 -9.90 5.41 3.23
C ASP A 120 -8.55 6.07 3.50
N ILE A 121 -7.89 6.61 2.47
CA ILE A 121 -6.60 7.31 2.62
C ILE A 121 -6.77 8.46 3.61
N ARG A 122 -7.76 9.34 3.37
CA ARG A 122 -8.02 10.47 4.26
C ARG A 122 -8.55 10.04 5.62
N LYS A 123 -9.54 9.13 5.64
CA LYS A 123 -10.24 8.70 6.86
C LYS A 123 -9.37 7.89 7.82
N LYS A 124 -8.44 7.08 7.29
CA LYS A 124 -7.59 6.19 8.09
C LYS A 124 -6.18 6.76 8.23
N ILE A 125 -5.52 7.07 7.11
CA ILE A 125 -4.09 7.42 7.11
C ILE A 125 -3.86 8.85 7.57
N ILE A 126 -4.48 9.82 6.90
CA ILE A 126 -4.25 11.24 7.16
C ILE A 126 -4.76 11.61 8.56
N LEU A 127 -5.96 11.12 8.91
CA LEU A 127 -6.56 11.38 10.22
C LEU A 127 -5.71 10.82 11.37
N GLU A 128 -5.24 9.58 11.27
CA GLU A 128 -4.37 8.99 12.30
C GLU A 128 -3.05 9.75 12.43
N THR A 129 -2.39 10.06 11.30
CA THR A 129 -1.11 10.77 11.30
C THR A 129 -1.23 12.15 11.96
N ARG A 130 -2.30 12.90 11.65
CA ARG A 130 -2.60 14.19 12.31
C ARG A 130 -2.89 14.02 13.79
N SER A 131 -3.63 12.97 14.17
CA SER A 131 -3.90 12.67 15.56
C SER A 131 -2.61 12.41 16.35
N MET A 132 -1.65 11.68 15.77
CA MET A 132 -0.36 11.41 16.40
C MET A 132 0.51 12.68 16.55
N GLU A 133 0.51 13.53 15.53
CA GLU A 133 1.20 14.83 15.54
C GLU A 133 0.64 15.76 16.64
N LEU A 134 -0.69 15.85 16.75
CA LEU A 134 -1.36 16.73 17.72
C LEU A 134 -1.32 16.19 19.15
N ALA A 135 -1.50 14.88 19.33
CA ALA A 135 -1.51 14.24 20.65
C ALA A 135 -0.09 13.99 21.21
N ASN A 136 0.96 14.33 20.46
CA ASN A 136 2.36 14.13 20.82
C ASN A 136 2.66 12.67 21.22
N THR A 137 2.04 11.71 20.53
CA THR A 137 2.20 10.27 20.78
C THR A 137 3.34 9.63 19.98
N LEU A 138 4.15 10.46 19.33
CA LEU A 138 5.34 10.00 18.62
C LEU A 138 6.40 9.49 19.62
N ASN A 139 7.07 8.40 19.25
CA ASN A 139 8.10 7.81 20.10
C ASN A 139 9.42 8.58 20.01
N TYR A 140 9.89 9.14 21.12
CA TYR A 140 11.17 9.83 21.17
C TYR A 140 12.28 8.96 21.77
N PRO A 141 13.54 9.18 21.37
CA PRO A 141 14.67 8.46 21.97
C PRO A 141 14.82 8.71 23.47
N LYS A 142 14.48 9.91 23.95
CA LYS A 142 14.54 10.30 25.38
C LYS A 142 13.46 11.34 25.70
N SER A 143 13.20 11.58 26.98
CA SER A 143 12.24 12.60 27.47
C SER A 143 12.67 14.05 27.22
N GLY A 144 13.94 14.29 26.88
CA GLY A 144 14.49 15.63 26.60
C GLY A 144 14.25 16.15 25.17
N TYR A 145 13.41 15.49 24.38
CA TYR A 145 13.15 15.87 22.99
C TYR A 145 11.74 16.42 22.80
N LYS A 146 11.60 17.37 21.87
CA LYS A 146 10.31 17.89 21.40
C LYS A 146 10.25 17.79 19.87
N LEU A 147 9.08 17.46 19.33
CA LEU A 147 8.84 17.50 17.88
C LEU A 147 9.03 18.92 17.34
N LYS A 148 9.86 19.06 16.31
CA LYS A 148 9.95 20.28 15.50
C LYS A 148 8.96 20.22 14.35
N ALA A 149 9.06 19.17 13.53
CA ALA A 149 8.17 18.92 12.40
C ALA A 149 8.35 17.50 11.86
N ILE A 150 7.32 16.99 11.19
CA ILE A 150 7.41 15.78 10.39
C ILE A 150 7.94 16.13 9.00
N THR A 151 9.11 15.59 8.66
CA THR A 151 9.88 15.94 7.46
C THR A 151 10.28 14.73 6.63
N GLY A 152 9.71 13.56 6.92
CA GLY A 152 9.88 12.38 6.11
C GLY A 152 8.86 11.30 6.42
N PHE A 153 8.74 10.34 5.51
CA PHE A 153 7.94 9.14 5.73
C PHE A 153 8.48 7.99 4.87
N LYS A 154 8.21 6.77 5.32
CA LYS A 154 8.39 5.57 4.52
C LYS A 154 7.09 4.77 4.47
N ILE A 155 6.55 4.63 3.28
CA ILE A 155 5.36 3.83 3.00
C ILE A 155 5.81 2.45 2.55
N TYR A 156 5.16 1.43 3.05
CA TYR A 156 5.27 0.04 2.60
C TYR A 156 3.90 -0.38 2.08
N ILE A 157 3.78 -0.54 0.77
CA ILE A 157 2.55 -0.95 0.09
C ILE A 157 2.69 -2.43 -0.25
N TYR A 158 1.90 -3.25 0.42
CA TYR A 158 1.92 -4.70 0.22
C TYR A 158 1.01 -5.04 -0.96
N PHE A 159 1.57 -5.72 -1.97
CA PHE A 159 0.85 -6.09 -3.17
C PHE A 159 -0.26 -7.09 -2.85
N ARG A 160 -1.44 -6.86 -3.41
CA ARG A 160 -2.51 -7.87 -3.47
C ARG A 160 -2.15 -8.87 -4.56
N GLU A 161 -1.42 -9.93 -4.22
CA GLU A 161 -1.29 -11.05 -5.15
C GLU A 161 -2.57 -11.91 -5.18
N HIS A 162 -3.45 -11.84 -4.16
CA HIS A 162 -4.71 -12.58 -4.15
C HIS A 162 -5.86 -11.82 -3.44
N ALA A 163 -7.07 -11.88 -4.02
CA ALA A 163 -8.31 -11.34 -3.45
C ALA A 163 -9.12 -12.49 -2.84
N HIS A 164 -9.22 -12.58 -1.51
CA HIS A 164 -9.77 -13.76 -0.84
C HIS A 164 -10.64 -13.39 0.34
N GLY A 165 -11.94 -13.82 0.35
CA GLY A 165 -13.25 -13.18 0.70
C GLY A 165 -14.06 -13.09 2.05
N ASP A 166 -14.80 -11.98 2.32
CA ASP A 166 -15.42 -11.55 3.63
C ASP A 166 -16.59 -12.46 4.00
N SER A 167 -16.67 -12.85 5.28
CA SER A 167 -17.89 -13.33 5.93
C SER A 167 -17.90 -12.95 7.41
N GLU A 168 -19.10 -12.87 8.01
CA GLU A 168 -19.35 -12.59 9.45
C GLU A 168 -18.78 -13.66 10.41
N ALA A 169 -17.97 -14.59 9.90
CA ALA A 169 -17.16 -15.44 10.74
C ALA A 169 -16.14 -14.57 11.49
N VAL A 170 -16.05 -14.73 12.81
CA VAL A 170 -14.97 -14.14 13.61
C VAL A 170 -13.65 -14.78 13.16
N ILE A 171 -13.01 -14.18 12.16
CA ILE A 171 -11.66 -14.58 11.73
C ILE A 171 -10.73 -14.30 12.90
N PRO A 172 -10.00 -15.30 13.42
CA PRO A 172 -9.04 -15.11 14.50
C PRO A 172 -8.06 -13.97 14.20
N GLN A 173 -7.79 -13.13 15.18
CA GLN A 173 -6.96 -11.92 15.03
C GLN A 173 -5.59 -12.22 14.39
N ILE A 174 -4.99 -13.36 14.75
CA ILE A 174 -3.70 -13.82 14.20
C ILE A 174 -3.71 -14.03 12.67
N ILE A 175 -4.86 -14.38 12.08
CA ILE A 175 -5.03 -14.56 10.63
C ILE A 175 -5.30 -13.20 9.97
N ARG A 176 -6.05 -12.32 10.63
CA ARG A 176 -6.41 -10.97 10.15
C ARG A 176 -5.21 -10.03 10.07
N ASP A 177 -4.37 -10.08 11.10
CA ASP A 177 -3.17 -9.24 11.26
C ASP A 177 -1.95 -9.80 10.53
N ASN A 178 -2.08 -10.99 9.96
CA ASN A 178 -1.02 -11.58 9.18
C ASN A 178 -0.73 -10.70 7.94
N LYS A 179 0.52 -10.24 7.82
CA LYS A 179 0.99 -9.39 6.72
C LYS A 179 0.83 -10.02 5.33
N HIS A 180 0.73 -11.34 5.25
CA HIS A 180 0.56 -12.10 4.01
C HIS A 180 -0.91 -12.36 3.65
N ILE A 181 -1.86 -12.06 4.53
CA ILE A 181 -3.28 -12.32 4.34
C ILE A 181 -4.02 -10.99 4.31
N ILE A 182 -4.75 -10.70 3.23
CA ILE A 182 -5.43 -9.42 3.03
C ILE A 182 -6.93 -9.65 2.84
N ASN A 183 -7.69 -8.75 3.49
CA ASN A 183 -9.14 -8.68 3.54
C ASN A 183 -9.88 -9.09 2.28
N PHE A 184 -11.09 -9.46 2.57
CA PHE A 184 -11.72 -10.60 1.99
C PHE A 184 -12.89 -9.96 1.17
N PRO A 185 -12.94 -9.95 -0.20
CA PRO A 185 -14.16 -9.54 -0.93
C PRO A 185 -15.37 -10.43 -0.60
N LYS A 186 -16.60 -9.91 -0.49
CA LYS A 186 -17.81 -10.75 -0.25
C LYS A 186 -17.86 -11.97 -1.19
N THR A 187 -17.59 -13.17 -0.68
CA THR A 187 -17.62 -14.41 -1.47
C THR A 187 -18.65 -15.42 -0.97
N ASN A 188 -19.50 -15.09 0.00
CA ASN A 188 -20.49 -16.02 0.57
C ASN A 188 -19.87 -17.39 0.94
N ASN A 189 -18.74 -17.39 1.65
CA ASN A 189 -17.99 -18.60 2.05
C ASN A 189 -17.40 -19.46 0.90
N LYS A 190 -17.55 -19.06 -0.37
CA LYS A 190 -16.99 -19.79 -1.52
C LYS A 190 -15.46 -19.92 -1.45
N PHE A 191 -14.81 -18.99 -0.77
CA PHE A 191 -13.35 -18.98 -0.61
C PHE A 191 -12.80 -20.06 0.32
N VAL A 192 -13.50 -20.39 1.42
CA VAL A 192 -13.03 -21.44 2.36
C VAL A 192 -12.98 -22.80 1.65
N PHE A 193 -14.01 -23.11 0.86
CA PHE A 193 -14.04 -24.32 0.04
C PHE A 193 -12.98 -24.30 -1.06
N HIS A 194 -12.60 -23.11 -1.55
CA HIS A 194 -11.47 -22.97 -2.46
C HIS A 194 -10.13 -23.29 -1.79
N CYS A 195 -9.90 -22.83 -0.55
CA CYS A 195 -8.72 -23.19 0.23
C CYS A 195 -8.65 -24.67 0.56
N ILE A 196 -9.77 -25.26 0.99
CA ILE A 196 -9.84 -26.68 1.32
C ILE A 196 -9.60 -27.51 0.06
N ALA A 197 -10.26 -27.19 -1.06
CA ALA A 197 -10.01 -27.85 -2.34
C ALA A 197 -8.55 -27.74 -2.75
N TRP A 198 -7.96 -26.55 -2.62
CA TRP A 198 -6.56 -26.32 -2.94
C TRP A 198 -5.59 -27.11 -2.06
N HIS A 199 -5.87 -27.22 -0.76
CA HIS A 199 -5.06 -27.98 0.19
C HIS A 199 -5.17 -29.50 -0.05
N LEU A 200 -6.38 -30.00 -0.35
CA LEU A 200 -6.63 -31.42 -0.61
C LEU A 200 -6.04 -31.88 -1.96
N HIS A 201 -5.91 -30.98 -2.95
CA HIS A 201 -5.41 -31.30 -4.28
C HIS A 201 -3.94 -30.90 -4.49
N GLN A 202 -3.02 -31.46 -3.72
CA GLN A 202 -1.57 -31.19 -3.82
C GLN A 202 -0.88 -31.72 -5.11
N HIS A 203 -1.61 -32.07 -6.17
CA HIS A 203 -1.02 -32.59 -7.41
C HIS A 203 -0.52 -31.50 -8.37
N VAL A 204 0.51 -31.90 -9.13
CA VAL A 204 1.60 -31.10 -9.75
C VAL A 204 1.20 -30.03 -10.78
N LYS A 205 -0.09 -29.89 -11.15
CA LYS A 205 -0.54 -28.80 -12.03
C LYS A 205 -1.77 -28.11 -11.47
N LYS A 206 -1.50 -27.01 -10.76
CA LYS A 206 -2.45 -26.04 -10.22
C LYS A 206 -3.09 -25.25 -11.36
N ASP A 207 -4.04 -25.88 -12.05
CA ASP A 207 -4.86 -25.23 -13.08
C ASP A 207 -6.06 -24.52 -12.44
N PRO A 208 -6.16 -23.18 -12.50
CA PRO A 208 -7.29 -22.41 -11.97
C PRO A 208 -8.64 -22.78 -12.62
N ARG A 209 -8.65 -23.42 -13.79
CA ARG A 209 -9.89 -23.88 -14.44
C ARG A 209 -10.41 -25.18 -13.81
N ARG A 210 -9.54 -26.00 -13.21
CA ARG A 210 -9.90 -27.29 -12.59
C ARG A 210 -10.31 -27.14 -11.13
N ILE A 211 -9.83 -26.10 -10.44
CA ILE A 211 -10.12 -25.88 -9.02
C ILE A 211 -11.62 -25.69 -8.74
N GLN A 212 -12.39 -25.11 -9.68
CA GLN A 212 -13.83 -24.87 -9.48
C GLN A 212 -14.64 -26.18 -9.32
N ALA A 213 -14.30 -27.22 -10.07
CA ALA A 213 -14.95 -28.53 -9.92
C ALA A 213 -14.67 -29.12 -8.52
N GLN A 214 -13.43 -28.95 -8.06
CA GLN A 214 -12.96 -29.41 -6.76
C GLN A 214 -13.62 -28.62 -5.62
N VAL A 215 -13.76 -27.30 -5.75
CA VAL A 215 -14.52 -26.47 -4.81
C VAL A 215 -15.95 -26.98 -4.68
N LYS A 216 -16.61 -27.31 -5.79
CA LYS A 216 -17.97 -27.88 -5.78
C LYS A 216 -18.02 -29.23 -5.06
N GLU A 217 -17.05 -30.11 -5.26
CA GLU A 217 -16.99 -31.39 -4.55
C GLU A 217 -16.80 -31.23 -3.05
N VAL A 218 -15.88 -30.37 -2.62
CA VAL A 218 -15.65 -30.08 -1.20
C VAL A 218 -16.91 -29.47 -0.58
N PHE A 219 -17.58 -28.55 -1.28
CA PHE A 219 -18.82 -27.97 -0.78
C PHE A 219 -19.96 -28.98 -0.68
N LYS A 220 -20.11 -29.90 -1.65
CA LYS A 220 -21.08 -31.00 -1.57
C LYS A 220 -20.84 -31.89 -0.36
N ARG A 221 -19.58 -32.22 -0.06
CA ARG A 221 -19.21 -32.99 1.15
C ARG A 221 -19.61 -32.25 2.42
N TYR A 222 -19.39 -30.93 2.48
CA TYR A 222 -19.82 -30.10 3.59
C TYR A 222 -21.34 -30.05 3.75
N CYS A 223 -22.09 -29.87 2.66
CA CYS A 223 -23.56 -29.90 2.66
C CYS A 223 -24.08 -31.24 3.20
N SER A 224 -23.51 -32.36 2.74
CA SER A 224 -23.86 -33.70 3.23
C SER A 224 -23.59 -33.87 4.73
N TYR A 225 -22.42 -33.43 5.21
CA TYR A 225 -22.09 -33.45 6.64
C TYR A 225 -23.05 -32.60 7.48
N LYS A 226 -23.51 -31.45 6.96
CA LYS A 226 -24.46 -30.56 7.64
C LYS A 226 -25.93 -30.96 7.46
N GLY A 227 -26.23 -32.00 6.70
CA GLY A 227 -27.61 -32.38 6.37
C GLY A 227 -28.35 -31.36 5.50
N ILE A 228 -27.63 -30.51 4.76
CA ILE A 228 -28.19 -29.47 3.88
C ILE A 228 -28.21 -30.01 2.44
N SER A 229 -29.33 -29.79 1.73
CA SER A 229 -29.40 -30.13 0.30
C SER A 229 -28.56 -29.15 -0.51
N TYR A 230 -27.65 -29.67 -1.34
CA TYR A 230 -26.80 -28.86 -2.20
C TYR A 230 -27.63 -28.16 -3.30
N THR A 231 -27.46 -26.85 -3.44
CA THR A 231 -27.95 -26.09 -4.59
C THR A 231 -26.84 -25.20 -5.16
N LEU A 232 -26.94 -24.87 -6.45
CA LEU A 232 -26.01 -23.94 -7.10
C LEU A 232 -26.11 -22.52 -6.54
N SER A 233 -27.26 -22.14 -5.97
CA SER A 233 -27.47 -20.85 -5.30
C SER A 233 -26.78 -20.75 -3.94
N LEU A 234 -26.47 -21.89 -3.30
CA LEU A 234 -25.70 -21.96 -2.06
C LEU A 234 -24.18 -21.91 -2.30
N LEU A 235 -23.74 -22.13 -3.54
CA LEU A 235 -22.34 -22.02 -3.99
C LEU A 235 -22.11 -20.73 -4.77
#